data_AF-A0A9D6RKE9-F1
#
_entry.id   AF-A0A9D6RKE9-F1
#
_cell.length_a   1.000
_cell.length_b   1.000
_cell.length_c   1.000
_cell.angle_alpha   90.00
_cell.angle_beta   90.00
_cell.angle_gamma   90.00
#
_symmetry.space_group_name_H-M   'P 1'
#
loop_
_entity.id
_entity.type
_entity.pdbx_description
1 polymer ?
#
loop_
_entity_poly.entity_id
_entity_poly.type
_entity_poly.pdbx_seq_one_letter_code
_entity_poly.pdbx_strand_id
1 'polypeptide(L)'
;MSAGAPTIFCIGFNKSGVKSLEQVFREQLGLRVCHDPRWTYWSQTGDRDRLGQFDAFVDGECANLGTLRSLVPGGRYILNTRGLRNWLVSRHRAVERSRYVMRWALKRALFPGGLPGWVRGPMNNGFPALERWVQIRNSYHAYVLDEFRDRPQELLILNLESESEAGFQALERFLGLKTPVEPVHRNRAGDSTSGGRVYAALRGNVDDWAESLEVVDGFLHKTGLDRFADSSVVIPLEEWRLPPNGVDRLLRWCPGLALLQRRSIRWACRWRQQARSIVGIYLADRLLGLCRSQSDLSAFVPVDRYASAST
;
A
#
# COMPACT_ATOMS: atom_id res chain seq x y z
N MET A 1 -7.62 -24.56 8.20
CA MET A 1 -8.69 -23.71 8.78
C MET A 1 -9.69 -24.63 9.43
N SER A 2 -10.14 -24.32 10.64
CA SER A 2 -11.47 -24.79 11.07
C SER A 2 -12.44 -24.34 9.97
N ALA A 3 -13.14 -25.29 9.35
CA ALA A 3 -14.05 -24.99 8.26
C ALA A 3 -15.08 -23.95 8.74
N GLY A 4 -14.95 -22.69 8.31
CA GLY A 4 -15.94 -21.64 8.59
C GLY A 4 -15.42 -20.26 9.01
N ALA A 5 -14.16 -20.09 9.42
CA ALA A 5 -13.66 -18.75 9.76
C ALA A 5 -13.43 -17.91 8.47
N PRO A 6 -13.91 -16.65 8.41
CA PRO A 6 -13.72 -15.80 7.24
C PRO A 6 -12.25 -15.38 7.07
N THR A 7 -11.77 -15.34 5.83
CA THR A 7 -10.46 -14.77 5.51
C THR A 7 -10.49 -13.24 5.66
N ILE A 8 -9.45 -12.67 6.27
CA ILE A 8 -9.36 -11.23 6.56
C ILE A 8 -8.41 -10.55 5.57
N PHE A 9 -8.83 -9.44 4.98
CA PHE A 9 -8.02 -8.61 4.08
C PHE A 9 -7.88 -7.19 4.62
N CYS A 10 -6.71 -6.84 5.15
CA CYS A 10 -6.36 -5.45 5.45
C CYS A 10 -5.88 -4.77 4.17
N ILE A 11 -6.80 -4.02 3.57
CA ILE A 11 -6.68 -3.42 2.25
C ILE A 11 -6.17 -1.98 2.29
N GLY A 12 -5.88 -1.44 3.47
CA GLY A 12 -5.35 -0.08 3.64
C GLY A 12 -3.90 0.07 3.20
N PHE A 13 -3.47 1.33 3.10
CA PHE A 13 -2.13 1.69 2.65
C PHE A 13 -1.05 1.24 3.62
N ASN A 14 0.16 1.04 3.10
CA ASN A 14 1.32 0.91 3.97
C ASN A 14 1.41 2.13 4.93
N LYS A 15 2.01 1.92 6.11
CA LYS A 15 2.17 2.95 7.16
C LYS A 15 0.88 3.42 7.86
N SER A 16 -0.21 2.67 7.72
CA SER A 16 -1.48 2.89 8.46
C SER A 16 -1.76 1.78 9.49
N GLY A 17 -0.73 1.37 10.24
CA GLY A 17 -0.88 0.39 11.33
C GLY A 17 -0.86 -1.09 10.94
N VAL A 18 -0.47 -1.43 9.71
CA VAL A 18 -0.40 -2.82 9.20
C VAL A 18 0.41 -3.79 10.09
N LYS A 19 1.46 -3.30 10.75
CA LYS A 19 2.31 -4.11 11.66
C LYS A 19 1.66 -4.39 13.00
N SER A 20 0.86 -3.45 13.52
CA SER A 20 0.04 -3.67 14.71
C SER A 20 -1.04 -4.72 14.44
N LEU A 21 -1.72 -4.64 13.28
CA LEU A 21 -2.71 -5.64 12.88
C LEU A 21 -2.09 -7.01 12.66
N GLU A 22 -0.92 -7.09 12.00
CA GLU A 22 -0.19 -8.35 11.85
C GLU A 22 0.06 -9.02 13.19
N GLN A 23 0.54 -8.25 14.18
CA GLN A 23 0.87 -8.79 15.50
C GLN A 23 -0.38 -9.28 16.22
N VAL A 24 -1.46 -8.50 16.20
CA VAL A 24 -2.74 -8.88 16.78
C VAL A 24 -3.25 -10.19 16.18
N PHE A 25 -3.28 -10.28 14.84
CA PHE A 25 -3.76 -11.48 14.16
C PHE A 25 -2.88 -12.71 14.43
N ARG A 26 -1.55 -12.53 14.45
CA ARG A 26 -0.63 -13.64 14.65
C ARG A 26 -0.54 -14.09 16.10
N GLU A 27 -0.32 -13.15 17.01
CA GLU A 27 0.03 -13.44 18.41
C GLU A 27 -1.19 -13.61 19.32
N GLN A 28 -2.27 -12.87 19.08
CA GLN A 28 -3.47 -12.95 19.91
C GLN A 28 -4.54 -13.87 19.32
N LEU A 29 -4.69 -13.88 17.99
CA LEU A 29 -5.72 -14.69 17.31
C LEU A 29 -5.19 -16.00 16.71
N GLY A 30 -3.86 -16.22 16.70
CA GLY A 30 -3.25 -17.45 16.18
C GLY A 30 -3.44 -17.67 14.68
N LEU A 31 -3.65 -16.60 13.90
CA LEU A 31 -3.93 -16.67 12.46
C LEU A 31 -2.63 -16.81 11.64
N ARG A 32 -2.73 -17.48 10.49
CA ARG A 32 -1.67 -17.49 9.47
C ARG A 32 -1.73 -16.18 8.69
N VAL A 33 -0.82 -15.25 8.98
CA VAL A 33 -0.81 -13.90 8.38
C VAL A 33 0.20 -13.77 7.25
N CYS A 34 -0.24 -13.29 6.08
CA CYS A 34 0.61 -12.84 4.99
C CYS A 34 0.86 -11.33 5.08
N HIS A 35 2.10 -10.92 5.37
CA HIS A 35 2.56 -9.52 5.33
C HIS A 35 3.51 -9.27 4.15
N ASP A 36 3.20 -9.87 3.00
CA ASP A 36 3.94 -9.63 1.77
C ASP A 36 3.03 -8.88 0.80
N PRO A 37 3.27 -7.60 0.53
CA PRO A 37 2.35 -6.80 -0.27
C PRO A 37 2.23 -7.31 -1.72
N ARG A 38 3.07 -8.27 -2.15
CA ARG A 38 2.90 -9.03 -3.40
C ARG A 38 1.63 -9.87 -3.43
N TRP A 39 0.97 -10.14 -2.30
CA TRP A 39 -0.31 -10.84 -2.30
C TRP A 39 -1.39 -10.09 -3.07
N THR A 40 -1.28 -8.76 -3.18
CA THR A 40 -2.16 -7.95 -4.03
C THR A 40 -2.06 -8.38 -5.50
N TYR A 41 -0.91 -8.86 -5.97
CA TYR A 41 -0.80 -9.44 -7.31
C TYR A 41 -1.59 -10.74 -7.46
N TRP A 42 -1.76 -11.53 -6.39
CA TRP A 42 -2.59 -12.74 -6.40
C TRP A 42 -4.06 -12.38 -6.61
N SER A 43 -4.51 -11.26 -6.02
CA SER A 43 -5.83 -10.71 -6.30
C SER A 43 -5.99 -10.28 -7.76
N GLN A 44 -4.92 -9.76 -8.38
CA GLN A 44 -4.96 -9.40 -9.80
C GLN A 44 -4.94 -10.62 -10.72
N THR A 45 -4.16 -11.65 -10.37
CA THR A 45 -3.95 -12.84 -11.21
C THR A 45 -4.98 -13.94 -11.01
N GLY A 46 -5.82 -13.86 -9.98
CA GLY A 46 -6.79 -14.89 -9.65
C GLY A 46 -6.20 -16.10 -8.92
N ASP A 47 -5.11 -15.94 -8.17
CA ASP A 47 -4.35 -17.07 -7.59
C ASP A 47 -4.98 -17.54 -6.28
N ARG A 48 -6.01 -18.40 -6.40
CA ARG A 48 -6.78 -18.92 -5.27
C ARG A 48 -5.95 -19.80 -4.34
N ASP A 49 -5.04 -20.58 -4.88
CA ASP A 49 -4.26 -21.55 -4.09
C ASP A 49 -3.35 -20.82 -3.11
N ARG A 50 -2.70 -19.72 -3.53
CA ARG A 50 -1.91 -18.88 -2.63
C ARG A 50 -2.77 -18.14 -1.61
N LEU A 51 -3.94 -17.66 -2.01
CA LEU A 51 -4.87 -17.02 -1.09
C LEU A 51 -5.38 -18.00 0.00
N GLY A 52 -5.54 -19.28 -0.34
CA GLY A 52 -5.95 -20.32 0.63
C GLY A 52 -4.90 -20.70 1.68
N GLN A 53 -3.64 -20.27 1.50
CA GLN A 53 -2.54 -20.60 2.43
C GLN A 53 -2.56 -19.77 3.72
N PHE A 54 -3.32 -18.67 3.75
CA PHE A 54 -3.34 -17.72 4.86
C PHE A 54 -4.76 -17.41 5.30
N ASP A 55 -4.90 -16.99 6.55
CA ASP A 55 -6.17 -16.61 7.16
C ASP A 55 -6.35 -15.09 7.18
N ALA A 56 -5.24 -14.34 7.18
CA ALA A 56 -5.26 -12.89 7.10
C ALA A 56 -4.16 -12.34 6.17
N PHE A 57 -4.46 -11.23 5.51
CA PHE A 57 -3.56 -10.53 4.60
C PHE A 57 -3.43 -9.08 5.04
N VAL A 58 -2.21 -8.56 5.14
CA VAL A 58 -1.95 -7.16 5.48
C VAL A 58 -1.10 -6.47 4.43
N ASP A 59 -1.12 -5.14 4.42
CA ASP A 59 -0.43 -4.32 3.40
C ASP A 59 -1.05 -4.49 1.99
N GLY A 60 -2.39 -4.51 1.95
CA GLY A 60 -3.22 -4.79 0.77
C GLY A 60 -3.56 -3.63 -0.13
N GLU A 61 -2.75 -2.57 -0.10
CA GLU A 61 -3.01 -1.36 -0.89
C GLU A 61 -3.21 -1.70 -2.38
N CYS A 62 -4.27 -1.16 -2.99
CA CYS A 62 -4.62 -1.40 -4.40
C CYS A 62 -4.90 -2.86 -4.77
N ALA A 63 -5.49 -3.64 -3.86
CA ALA A 63 -5.98 -4.99 -4.18
C ALA A 63 -7.20 -4.94 -5.14
N ASN A 64 -7.33 -5.97 -5.99
CA ASN A 64 -8.50 -6.16 -6.85
C ASN A 64 -9.66 -6.72 -6.03
N LEU A 65 -10.46 -5.83 -5.44
CA LEU A 65 -11.56 -6.18 -4.54
C LEU A 65 -12.61 -7.09 -5.19
N GLY A 66 -13.05 -6.77 -6.40
CA GLY A 66 -14.02 -7.61 -7.13
C GLY A 66 -13.51 -9.04 -7.34
N THR A 67 -12.22 -9.21 -7.66
CA THR A 67 -11.62 -10.54 -7.78
C THR A 67 -11.51 -11.24 -6.42
N LEU A 68 -11.08 -10.55 -5.36
CA LEU A 68 -11.02 -11.15 -4.01
C LEU A 68 -12.39 -11.67 -3.56
N ARG A 69 -13.44 -10.88 -3.75
CA ARG A 69 -14.81 -11.24 -3.38
C ARG A 69 -15.31 -12.47 -4.14
N SER A 70 -14.93 -12.59 -5.42
CA SER A 70 -15.25 -13.77 -6.21
C SER A 70 -14.48 -15.02 -5.78
N LEU A 71 -13.21 -14.88 -5.36
CA LEU A 71 -12.36 -16.00 -5.01
C LEU A 71 -12.58 -16.51 -3.57
N VAL A 72 -12.93 -15.60 -2.67
CA VAL A 72 -13.06 -15.85 -1.23
C VAL A 72 -14.42 -15.34 -0.73
N PRO A 73 -15.50 -16.11 -0.99
CA PRO A 73 -16.82 -15.79 -0.48
C PRO A 73 -16.81 -15.69 1.04
N GLY A 74 -17.43 -14.65 1.60
CA GLY A 74 -17.45 -14.39 3.05
C GLY A 74 -16.18 -13.75 3.60
N GLY A 75 -15.23 -13.32 2.75
CA GLY A 75 -14.08 -12.54 3.18
C GLY A 75 -14.49 -11.25 3.92
N ARG A 76 -13.69 -10.85 4.91
CA ARG A 76 -13.86 -9.62 5.68
C ARG A 76 -12.77 -8.63 5.32
N TYR A 77 -13.14 -7.37 5.12
CA TYR A 77 -12.23 -6.34 4.63
C TYR A 77 -12.03 -5.26 5.68
N ILE A 78 -10.78 -4.88 5.90
CA ILE A 78 -10.42 -3.81 6.84
C ILE A 78 -9.68 -2.74 6.04
N LEU A 79 -10.32 -1.59 5.85
CA LEU A 79 -9.66 -0.39 5.38
C LEU A 79 -9.00 0.30 6.58
N ASN A 80 -7.77 -0.11 6.88
CA ASN A 80 -6.98 0.55 7.89
C ASN A 80 -6.48 1.91 7.37
N THR A 81 -6.73 2.95 8.16
CA THR A 81 -6.53 4.36 7.81
C THR A 81 -5.62 5.05 8.81
N ARG A 82 -5.15 6.24 8.43
CA ARG A 82 -4.34 7.14 9.24
C ARG A 82 -4.56 8.58 8.75
N GLY A 83 -4.44 9.56 9.63
CA GLY A 83 -4.48 10.98 9.26
C GLY A 83 -3.52 11.27 8.12
N LEU A 84 -3.96 12.07 7.14
CA LEU A 84 -3.23 12.35 5.90
C LEU A 84 -1.79 12.80 6.16
N ARG A 85 -1.60 13.76 7.07
CA ARG A 85 -0.28 14.30 7.42
C ARG A 85 0.64 13.23 7.98
N ASN A 86 0.20 12.52 9.02
CA ASN A 86 1.00 11.50 9.68
C ASN A 86 1.32 10.32 8.75
N TRP A 87 0.38 9.98 7.85
CA TRP A 87 0.62 8.99 6.80
C TRP A 87 1.67 9.47 5.80
N LEU A 88 1.57 10.70 5.28
CA LEU A 88 2.54 11.27 4.34
C LEU A 88 3.93 11.36 4.96
N VAL A 89 4.07 11.83 6.20
CA VAL A 89 5.36 11.88 6.91
C VAL A 89 5.94 10.48 7.05
N SER A 90 5.14 9.50 7.47
CA SER A 90 5.61 8.12 7.63
C SER A 90 6.05 7.48 6.30
N ARG A 91 5.32 7.76 5.21
CA ARG A 91 5.65 7.29 3.86
C ARG A 91 6.88 7.99 3.31
N HIS A 92 6.99 9.31 3.48
CA HIS A 92 8.15 10.11 3.07
C HIS A 92 9.44 9.61 3.75
N ARG A 93 9.43 9.43 5.08
CA ARG A 93 10.56 8.84 5.82
C ARG A 93 10.96 7.47 5.31
N ALA A 94 9.99 6.62 5.01
CA ALA A 94 10.29 5.28 4.49
C ALA A 94 11.00 5.33 3.13
N VAL A 95 10.54 6.21 2.23
CA VAL A 95 11.18 6.42 0.94
C VAL A 95 12.59 7.00 1.12
N GLU A 96 12.77 8.02 1.96
CA GLU A 96 14.10 8.59 2.23
C GLU A 96 15.10 7.58 2.77
N ARG A 97 14.68 6.72 3.71
CA ARG A 97 15.53 5.64 4.20
C ARG A 97 15.96 4.70 3.08
N SER A 98 15.04 4.28 2.22
CA SER A 98 15.38 3.41 1.10
C SER A 98 16.25 4.10 0.05
N ARG A 99 16.06 5.40 -0.21
CA ARG A 99 16.95 6.18 -1.08
C ARG A 99 18.37 6.20 -0.54
N TYR A 100 18.51 6.43 0.76
CA TYR A 100 19.81 6.50 1.40
C TYR A 100 20.53 5.15 1.36
N VAL A 101 19.83 4.07 1.75
CA VAL A 101 20.37 2.69 1.68
C VAL A 101 20.79 2.35 0.25
N MET A 102 19.98 2.71 -0.74
CA MET A 102 20.31 2.45 -2.15
C MET A 102 21.52 3.25 -2.61
N ARG A 103 21.58 4.55 -2.31
CA ARG A 103 22.73 5.41 -2.62
C ARG A 103 24.01 4.84 -2.01
N TRP A 104 23.94 4.37 -0.76
CA TRP A 104 25.07 3.73 -0.09
C TRP A 104 25.48 2.43 -0.78
N ALA A 105 24.53 1.52 -1.04
CA ALA A 105 24.81 0.24 -1.70
C ALA A 105 25.45 0.44 -3.07
N LEU A 106 24.94 1.40 -3.85
CA LEU A 106 25.45 1.74 -5.17
C LEU A 106 26.84 2.38 -5.14
N LYS A 107 27.13 3.23 -4.14
CA LYS A 107 28.50 3.74 -3.92
C LYS A 107 29.48 2.60 -3.62
N ARG A 108 29.05 1.59 -2.86
CA ARG A 108 29.89 0.43 -2.50
C ARG A 108 30.05 -0.57 -3.64
N ALA A 109 29.07 -0.70 -4.53
CA ALA A 109 29.07 -1.64 -5.65
C ALA A 109 29.96 -1.23 -6.84
N LEU A 110 30.84 -0.23 -6.70
CA LEU A 110 31.92 0.08 -7.66
C LEU A 110 31.43 0.30 -9.12
N PHE A 111 30.45 1.17 -9.34
CA PHE A 111 30.20 1.75 -10.66
C PHE A 111 30.90 3.12 -10.76
N PRO A 112 32.21 3.19 -11.10
CA PRO A 112 32.94 4.45 -11.21
C PRO A 112 32.40 5.39 -12.31
N GLY A 113 31.55 4.90 -13.21
CA GLY A 113 30.89 5.69 -14.28
C GLY A 113 29.61 6.42 -13.88
N GLY A 114 29.20 6.39 -12.61
CA GLY A 114 27.95 7.00 -12.17
C GLY A 114 26.71 6.16 -12.46
N LEU A 115 25.59 6.55 -11.85
CA LEU A 115 24.34 5.79 -11.95
C LEU A 115 23.59 6.10 -13.25
N PRO A 116 23.14 5.08 -13.98
CA PRO A 116 22.18 5.29 -15.06
C PRO A 116 20.94 6.04 -14.56
N GLY A 117 20.50 7.06 -15.30
CA GLY A 117 19.38 7.92 -14.90
C GLY A 117 18.07 7.17 -14.58
N TRP A 118 17.87 5.98 -15.16
CA TRP A 118 16.72 5.13 -14.90
C TRP A 118 16.65 4.57 -13.47
N VAL A 119 17.78 4.50 -12.75
CA VAL A 119 17.83 4.10 -11.32
C VAL A 119 17.42 5.26 -10.40
N ARG A 120 17.54 6.52 -10.85
CA ARG A 120 17.19 7.71 -10.04
C ARG A 120 15.68 8.00 -10.03
N GLY A 121 14.96 7.63 -11.07
CA GLY A 121 13.53 7.93 -11.25
C GLY A 121 12.56 7.39 -10.19
N PRO A 122 12.63 6.11 -9.76
CA PRO A 122 11.69 5.51 -8.81
C PRO A 122 11.88 5.98 -7.35
N MET A 123 12.77 6.94 -7.14
CA MET A 123 13.23 7.41 -5.83
C MET A 123 12.95 8.90 -5.65
N ASN A 124 11.95 9.44 -6.34
CA ASN A 124 11.51 10.81 -6.10
C ASN A 124 10.62 10.86 -4.85
N ASN A 125 10.97 11.72 -3.89
CA ASN A 125 10.19 12.04 -2.70
C ASN A 125 9.66 13.49 -2.72
N GLY A 126 9.90 14.24 -3.80
CA GLY A 126 9.51 15.65 -3.90
C GLY A 126 8.01 15.84 -4.07
N PHE A 127 7.60 17.09 -4.26
CA PHE A 127 6.20 17.50 -4.34
C PHE A 127 5.35 16.69 -5.34
N PRO A 128 5.82 16.40 -6.58
CA PRO A 128 5.06 15.56 -7.50
C PRO A 128 4.82 14.12 -7.00
N ALA A 129 5.75 13.58 -6.20
CA ALA A 129 5.59 12.25 -5.60
C ALA A 129 4.57 12.28 -4.45
N LEU A 130 4.62 13.31 -3.60
CA LEU A 130 3.63 13.53 -2.53
C LEU A 130 2.23 13.69 -3.11
N GLU A 131 2.07 14.56 -4.11
CA GLU A 131 0.82 14.75 -4.84
C GLU A 131 0.28 13.43 -5.39
N ARG A 132 1.16 12.67 -6.05
CA ARG A 132 0.80 11.37 -6.60
C ARG A 132 0.36 10.38 -5.52
N TRP A 133 1.02 10.36 -4.36
CA TRP A 133 0.63 9.49 -3.24
C TRP A 133 -0.76 9.85 -2.71
N VAL A 134 -1.05 11.15 -2.54
CA VAL A 134 -2.38 11.62 -2.12
C VAL A 134 -3.44 11.19 -3.14
N GLN A 135 -3.20 11.40 -4.44
CA GLN A 135 -4.14 11.02 -5.49
C GLN A 135 -4.44 9.52 -5.51
N ILE A 136 -3.41 8.68 -5.41
CA ILE A 136 -3.58 7.21 -5.33
C ILE A 136 -4.39 6.84 -4.08
N ARG A 137 -4.02 7.38 -2.91
CA ARG A 137 -4.73 7.10 -1.65
C ARG A 137 -6.20 7.48 -1.74
N ASN A 138 -6.48 8.70 -2.17
CA ASN A 138 -7.83 9.23 -2.22
C ASN A 138 -8.72 8.46 -3.20
N SER A 139 -8.19 8.16 -4.39
CA SER A 139 -8.93 7.42 -5.42
C SER A 139 -9.21 5.99 -4.97
N TYR A 140 -8.22 5.32 -4.38
CA TYR A 140 -8.39 3.96 -3.89
C TYR A 140 -9.38 3.91 -2.71
N HIS A 141 -9.30 4.83 -1.75
CA HIS A 141 -10.27 4.90 -0.67
C HIS A 141 -11.69 5.14 -1.20
N ALA A 142 -11.88 6.06 -2.16
CA ALA A 142 -13.17 6.28 -2.80
C ALA A 142 -13.70 5.01 -3.48
N TYR A 143 -12.84 4.29 -4.19
CA TYR A 143 -13.18 2.99 -4.80
C TYR A 143 -13.57 1.93 -3.77
N VAL A 144 -12.85 1.80 -2.65
CA VAL A 144 -13.19 0.87 -1.58
C VAL A 144 -14.58 1.19 -1.03
N LEU A 145 -14.88 2.45 -0.76
CA LEU A 145 -16.19 2.87 -0.23
C LEU A 145 -17.32 2.61 -1.24
N ASP A 146 -17.06 2.81 -2.53
CA ASP A 146 -18.01 2.53 -3.61
C ASP A 146 -18.28 1.02 -3.75
N GLU A 147 -17.23 0.19 -3.78
CA GLU A 147 -17.31 -1.26 -3.90
C GLU A 147 -18.12 -1.93 -2.77
N PHE A 148 -18.04 -1.37 -1.55
CA PHE A 148 -18.74 -1.87 -0.37
C PHE A 148 -20.01 -1.08 -0.03
N ARG A 149 -20.46 -0.14 -0.88
CA ARG A 149 -21.66 0.67 -0.64
C ARG A 149 -22.88 -0.18 -0.28
N ASP A 150 -23.11 -1.25 -1.03
CA ASP A 150 -24.26 -2.13 -0.86
C ASP A 150 -24.03 -3.26 0.16
N ARG A 151 -22.83 -3.33 0.75
CA ARG A 151 -22.43 -4.37 1.71
C ARG A 151 -21.53 -3.82 2.83
N PRO A 152 -21.99 -2.80 3.57
CA PRO A 152 -21.18 -2.14 4.60
C PRO A 152 -20.72 -3.11 5.70
N GLN A 153 -21.45 -4.18 5.97
CA GLN A 153 -21.08 -5.20 6.95
C GLN A 153 -19.83 -6.02 6.57
N GLU A 154 -19.43 -6.03 5.29
CA GLU A 154 -18.21 -6.71 4.83
C GLU A 154 -16.95 -5.85 5.04
N LEU A 155 -17.11 -4.55 5.35
CA LEU A 155 -16.02 -3.58 5.46
C LEU A 155 -15.95 -2.93 6.85
N LEU A 156 -14.77 -2.93 7.46
CA LEU A 156 -14.44 -2.12 8.63
C LEU A 156 -13.46 -1.02 8.22
N ILE A 157 -13.81 0.25 8.48
CA ILE A 157 -12.87 1.37 8.40
C ILE A 157 -12.25 1.53 9.78
N LEU A 158 -10.93 1.42 9.87
CA LEU A 158 -10.22 1.37 11.15
C LEU A 158 -9.11 2.41 11.21
N ASN A 159 -9.16 3.36 12.14
CA ASN A 159 -8.07 4.31 12.39
C ASN A 159 -7.32 3.95 13.67
N LEU A 160 -6.14 3.34 13.54
CA LEU A 160 -5.35 2.88 14.69
C LEU A 160 -4.55 4.00 15.40
N GLU A 161 -4.55 5.23 14.88
CA GLU A 161 -3.80 6.35 15.46
C GLU A 161 -4.57 7.08 16.55
N SER A 162 -5.86 7.34 16.34
CA SER A 162 -6.71 8.13 17.24
C SER A 162 -7.59 7.30 18.18
N GLU A 163 -7.80 6.02 17.88
CA GLU A 163 -8.81 5.19 18.54
C GLU A 163 -8.21 3.85 18.96
N SER A 164 -7.19 3.84 19.83
CA SER A 164 -6.58 2.58 20.24
C SER A 164 -7.64 1.66 20.86
N GLU A 165 -8.34 2.05 21.92
CA GLU A 165 -9.32 1.17 22.56
C GLU A 165 -10.60 0.98 21.71
N ALA A 166 -11.24 2.06 21.28
CA ALA A 166 -12.47 2.00 20.49
C ALA A 166 -12.29 1.28 19.14
N GLY A 167 -11.14 1.44 18.49
CA GLY A 167 -10.80 0.76 17.25
C GLY A 167 -10.61 -0.74 17.44
N PHE A 168 -9.99 -1.17 18.54
CA PHE A 168 -9.88 -2.60 18.87
C PHE A 168 -11.24 -3.21 19.24
N GLN A 169 -12.10 -2.50 19.97
CA GLN A 169 -13.49 -2.94 20.20
C GLN A 169 -14.31 -3.04 18.91
N ALA A 170 -14.10 -2.12 17.95
CA ALA A 170 -14.73 -2.20 16.63
C ALA A 170 -14.23 -3.42 15.84
N LEU A 171 -12.92 -3.71 15.91
CA LEU A 171 -12.31 -4.89 15.30
C LEU A 171 -12.87 -6.19 15.89
N GLU A 172 -12.99 -6.28 17.21
CA GLU A 172 -13.58 -7.43 17.91
C GLU A 172 -15.01 -7.71 17.46
N ARG A 173 -15.86 -6.67 17.47
CA ARG A 173 -17.25 -6.78 17.00
C ARG A 173 -17.34 -7.19 15.55
N PHE A 174 -16.51 -6.59 14.69
CA PHE A 174 -16.48 -6.88 13.27
C PHE A 174 -16.07 -8.33 12.96
N LEU A 175 -15.12 -8.87 13.72
CA LEU A 175 -14.63 -10.24 13.57
C LEU A 175 -15.42 -11.27 14.39
N GLY A 176 -16.36 -10.83 15.24
CA GLY A 176 -17.15 -11.71 16.11
C GLY A 176 -16.30 -12.39 17.18
N LEU A 177 -15.27 -11.70 17.69
CA LEU A 177 -14.38 -12.23 18.72
C LEU A 177 -15.10 -12.29 20.07
N LYS A 178 -14.86 -13.37 20.81
CA LYS A 178 -15.39 -13.55 22.18
C LYS A 178 -14.43 -13.05 23.25
N THR A 179 -13.14 -13.02 22.92
CA THR A 179 -12.07 -12.59 23.82
C THR A 179 -11.62 -11.21 23.39
N PRO A 180 -11.46 -10.25 24.32
CA PRO A 180 -10.89 -8.96 24.02
C PRO A 180 -9.49 -9.08 23.41
N VAL A 181 -9.16 -8.14 22.53
CA VAL A 181 -7.87 -8.00 21.88
C VAL A 181 -7.16 -6.80 22.49
N GLU A 182 -5.97 -7.05 23.03
CA GLU A 182 -5.18 -5.99 23.64
C GLU A 182 -4.56 -5.07 22.57
N PRO A 183 -4.60 -3.74 22.74
CA PRO A 183 -3.96 -2.83 21.83
C PRO A 183 -2.44 -3.05 21.74
N VAL A 184 -1.94 -3.31 20.54
CA VAL A 184 -0.51 -3.49 20.29
C VAL A 184 0.03 -2.32 19.47
N HIS A 185 0.97 -1.57 20.04
CA HIS A 185 1.66 -0.50 19.34
C HIS A 185 3.07 -0.94 18.91
N ARG A 186 3.29 -1.13 17.60
CA ARG A 186 4.62 -1.41 17.02
C ARG A 186 5.01 -0.44 15.92
N ASN A 187 6.32 -0.36 15.69
CA ASN A 187 6.93 0.36 14.57
C ASN A 187 6.62 1.86 14.51
N ARG A 188 6.60 2.54 15.67
CA ARG A 188 6.40 4.01 15.74
C ARG A 188 7.42 4.79 14.88
N ALA A 189 8.64 4.29 14.68
CA ALA A 189 9.65 4.89 13.77
C ALA A 189 10.23 3.91 12.71
N GLY A 190 9.89 2.62 12.78
CA GLY A 190 10.41 1.60 11.87
C GLY A 190 11.87 1.23 12.12
N ASP A 191 12.39 1.49 13.33
CA ASP A 191 13.77 1.22 13.75
C ASP A 191 14.10 -0.27 13.76
N SER A 192 13.08 -1.11 13.95
CA SER A 192 13.19 -2.58 13.93
C SER A 192 13.43 -3.18 12.54
N THR A 193 13.28 -2.39 11.47
CA THR A 193 13.44 -2.89 10.10
C THR A 193 14.92 -2.97 9.73
N SER A 194 15.30 -3.93 8.88
CA SER A 194 16.68 -4.03 8.37
C SER A 194 17.14 -2.73 7.70
N GLY A 195 16.26 -2.09 6.91
CA GLY A 195 16.54 -0.77 6.33
C GLY A 195 16.71 0.33 7.38
N GLY A 196 15.91 0.32 8.47
CA GLY A 196 16.07 1.23 9.61
C GLY A 196 17.41 1.07 10.31
N ARG A 197 17.84 -0.18 10.56
CA ARG A 197 19.14 -0.48 11.18
C ARG A 197 20.31 -0.01 10.32
N VAL A 198 20.29 -0.30 9.01
CA VAL A 198 21.32 0.17 8.08
C VAL A 198 21.33 1.69 8.01
N TYR A 199 20.15 2.32 7.94
CA TYR A 199 20.03 3.77 7.91
C TYR A 199 20.61 4.43 9.18
N ALA A 200 20.24 3.94 10.36
CA ALA A 200 20.75 4.44 11.64
C ALA A 200 22.27 4.28 11.74
N ALA A 201 22.82 3.15 11.29
CA ALA A 201 24.26 2.91 11.25
C ALA A 201 25.00 3.90 10.34
N LEU A 202 24.35 4.40 9.27
CA LEU A 202 24.99 5.26 8.29
C LEU A 202 24.82 6.76 8.52
N ARG A 203 23.68 7.21 9.07
CA ARG A 203 23.39 8.64 9.30
C ARG A 203 23.65 9.06 10.76
N GLY A 204 23.85 8.09 11.67
CA GLY A 204 23.77 8.32 13.11
C GLY A 204 22.31 8.47 13.57
N ASN A 205 22.10 8.76 14.86
CA ASN A 205 20.77 9.01 15.45
C ASN A 205 20.19 10.39 15.03
N VAL A 206 20.35 10.79 13.77
CA VAL A 206 19.76 12.02 13.26
C VAL A 206 18.26 11.79 13.07
N ASP A 207 17.46 12.58 13.77
CA ASP A 207 16.00 12.53 13.67
C ASP A 207 15.54 13.05 12.30
N ASP A 208 15.32 12.12 11.36
CA ASP A 208 14.78 12.40 10.03
C ASP A 208 13.28 12.79 10.05
N TRP A 209 12.66 12.79 11.24
CA TRP A 209 11.29 13.24 11.42
C TRP A 209 11.13 14.70 11.05
N ALA A 210 11.95 15.60 11.61
CA ALA A 210 11.82 17.04 11.41
C ALA A 210 11.92 17.44 9.92
N GLU A 211 12.88 16.85 9.20
CA GLU A 211 13.08 17.09 7.75
C GLU A 211 11.86 16.60 6.95
N SER A 212 11.35 15.41 7.24
CA SER A 212 10.16 14.88 6.55
C SER A 212 8.90 15.65 6.90
N LEU A 213 8.82 16.12 8.15
CA LEU A 213 7.72 16.94 8.65
C LEU A 213 7.66 18.27 7.92
N GLU A 214 8.79 18.97 7.82
CA GLU A 214 8.92 20.26 7.12
C GLU A 214 8.53 20.13 5.65
N VAL A 215 9.03 19.10 4.95
CA VAL A 215 8.71 18.86 3.53
C VAL A 215 7.21 18.58 3.35
N VAL A 216 6.61 17.75 4.21
CA VAL A 216 5.18 17.42 4.13
C VAL A 216 4.32 18.61 4.50
N ASP A 217 4.66 19.38 5.53
CA ASP A 217 3.92 20.58 5.93
C ASP A 217 3.98 21.66 4.85
N GLY A 218 5.15 21.88 4.26
CA GLY A 218 5.31 22.77 3.10
C GLY A 218 4.46 22.33 1.91
N PHE A 219 4.37 21.03 1.65
CA PHE A 219 3.48 20.47 0.63
C PHE A 219 2.01 20.69 0.94
N LEU A 220 1.55 20.34 2.15
CA LEU A 220 0.16 20.49 2.57
C LEU A 220 -0.28 21.96 2.52
N HIS A 221 0.56 22.87 3.02
CA HIS A 221 0.30 24.30 2.99
C HIS A 221 0.22 24.84 1.56
N LYS A 222 1.19 24.51 0.68
CA LYS A 222 1.20 24.97 -0.72
C LYS A 222 -0.02 24.50 -1.51
N THR A 223 -0.59 23.36 -1.14
CA THR A 223 -1.69 22.71 -1.86
C THR A 223 -3.06 22.95 -1.24
N GLY A 224 -3.14 23.62 -0.08
CA GLY A 224 -4.39 23.82 0.67
C GLY A 224 -4.97 22.53 1.26
N LEU A 225 -4.12 21.52 1.48
CA LEU A 225 -4.47 20.23 2.07
C LEU A 225 -4.28 20.18 3.59
N ASP A 226 -3.73 21.24 4.18
CA ASP A 226 -3.58 21.43 5.63
C ASP A 226 -4.90 21.24 6.38
N ARG A 227 -6.02 21.75 5.83
CA ARG A 227 -7.38 21.54 6.38
C ARG A 227 -7.84 20.07 6.40
N PHE A 228 -7.14 19.17 5.68
CA PHE A 228 -7.40 17.73 5.67
C PHE A 228 -6.28 16.92 6.33
N ALA A 229 -5.36 17.57 7.06
CA ALA A 229 -4.21 16.92 7.69
C ALA A 229 -4.60 15.73 8.56
N ASP A 230 -5.70 15.83 9.30
CA ASP A 230 -6.21 14.80 10.20
C ASP A 230 -7.24 13.86 9.54
N SER A 231 -7.59 14.09 8.26
CA SER A 231 -8.56 13.26 7.54
C SER A 231 -8.02 11.85 7.30
N SER A 232 -8.75 10.85 7.81
CA SER A 232 -8.39 9.44 7.71
C SER A 232 -8.92 8.74 6.45
N VAL A 233 -10.00 9.23 5.83
CA VAL A 233 -10.70 8.51 4.76
C VAL A 233 -10.52 9.16 3.39
N VAL A 234 -11.46 9.99 2.93
CA VAL A 234 -11.45 10.60 1.59
C VAL A 234 -11.41 12.12 1.70
N ILE A 235 -10.58 12.74 0.86
CA ILE A 235 -10.56 14.17 0.61
C ILE A 235 -11.65 14.45 -0.43
N PRO A 236 -12.68 15.25 -0.11
CA PRO A 236 -13.86 15.47 -0.97
C PRO A 236 -13.55 16.47 -2.10
N LEU A 237 -12.41 16.30 -2.76
CA LEU A 237 -11.91 17.18 -3.82
C LEU A 237 -11.52 16.32 -5.02
N GLU A 238 -12.15 16.58 -6.17
CA GLU A 238 -12.01 15.76 -7.38
C GLU A 238 -10.61 15.89 -7.99
N GLU A 239 -9.95 17.05 -7.83
CA GLU A 239 -8.58 17.30 -8.26
C GLU A 239 -7.54 16.43 -7.52
N TRP A 240 -7.91 15.90 -6.36
CA TRP A 240 -7.10 14.94 -5.61
C TRP A 240 -7.46 13.49 -5.94
N ARG A 241 -8.12 13.25 -7.08
CA ARG A 241 -8.23 11.91 -7.67
C ARG A 241 -7.17 11.71 -8.75
N LEU A 242 -6.97 10.46 -9.12
CA LEU A 242 -6.07 10.09 -10.19
C LEU A 242 -6.61 10.61 -11.53
N PRO A 243 -5.87 11.49 -12.22
CA PRO A 243 -6.33 11.97 -13.52
C PRO A 243 -6.25 10.85 -14.56
N PRO A 244 -7.19 10.80 -15.53
CA PRO A 244 -7.14 9.81 -16.60
C PRO A 244 -5.84 9.96 -17.41
N ASN A 245 -5.16 8.85 -17.68
CA ASN A 245 -3.93 8.80 -18.46
C ASN A 245 -4.19 8.46 -19.95
N GLY A 246 -3.11 8.21 -20.70
CA GLY A 246 -3.19 7.79 -22.11
C GLY A 246 -3.96 6.47 -22.31
N VAL A 247 -3.80 5.50 -21.40
CA VAL A 247 -4.53 4.23 -21.44
C VAL A 247 -6.03 4.46 -21.22
N ASP A 248 -6.40 5.31 -20.28
CA ASP A 248 -7.81 5.64 -20.01
C ASP A 248 -8.48 6.32 -21.21
N ARG A 249 -7.72 7.16 -21.93
CA ARG A 249 -8.19 7.71 -23.21
C ARG A 249 -8.36 6.59 -24.23
N LEU A 250 -7.35 5.75 -24.45
CA LEU A 250 -7.42 4.65 -25.41
C LEU A 250 -8.61 3.70 -25.14
N LEU A 251 -8.85 3.33 -23.88
CA LEU A 251 -9.95 2.45 -23.50
C LEU A 251 -11.32 3.09 -23.69
N ARG A 252 -11.44 4.43 -23.51
CA ARG A 252 -12.68 5.15 -23.83
C ARG A 252 -12.98 5.14 -25.33
N TRP A 253 -11.96 5.27 -26.17
CA TRP A 253 -12.10 5.22 -27.63
C TRP A 253 -12.36 3.78 -28.13
N CYS A 254 -11.72 2.78 -27.51
CA CYS A 254 -11.82 1.39 -27.90
C CYS A 254 -12.10 0.47 -26.69
N PRO A 255 -13.34 0.41 -26.18
CA PRO A 255 -13.69 -0.37 -24.98
C PRO A 255 -13.34 -1.86 -25.06
N GLY A 256 -13.37 -2.45 -26.26
CA GLY A 256 -12.98 -3.85 -26.49
C GLY A 256 -11.54 -4.17 -26.09
N LEU A 257 -10.65 -3.16 -26.00
CA LEU A 257 -9.27 -3.34 -25.54
C LEU A 257 -9.16 -3.58 -24.02
N ALA A 258 -10.21 -3.35 -23.24
CA ALA A 258 -10.18 -3.56 -21.79
C ALA A 258 -9.84 -5.02 -21.41
N LEU A 259 -10.33 -5.99 -22.18
CA LEU A 259 -9.99 -7.40 -21.96
C LEU A 259 -8.50 -7.67 -22.20
N LEU A 260 -7.94 -7.12 -23.27
CA LEU A 260 -6.51 -7.25 -23.58
C LEU A 260 -5.65 -6.56 -22.52
N GLN A 261 -6.03 -5.35 -22.09
CA GLN A 261 -5.37 -4.63 -21.02
C GLN A 261 -5.33 -5.46 -19.73
N ARG A 262 -6.46 -6.02 -19.30
CA ARG A 262 -6.54 -6.87 -18.11
C ARG A 262 -5.67 -8.12 -18.25
N ARG A 263 -5.63 -8.75 -19.43
CA ARG A 263 -4.72 -9.89 -19.71
C ARG A 263 -3.25 -9.47 -19.60
N SER A 264 -2.88 -8.31 -20.13
CA SER A 264 -1.51 -7.78 -20.03
C SER A 264 -1.11 -7.47 -18.59
N ILE A 265 -2.01 -6.87 -17.79
CA ILE A 265 -1.76 -6.60 -16.36
C ILE A 265 -1.56 -7.91 -15.60
N ARG A 266 -2.40 -8.94 -15.84
CA ARG A 266 -2.22 -10.27 -15.23
C ARG A 266 -0.89 -10.91 -15.62
N TRP A 267 -0.54 -10.85 -16.90
CA TRP A 267 0.73 -11.37 -17.39
C TRP A 267 1.92 -10.68 -16.73
N ALA A 268 1.91 -9.34 -16.71
CA ALA A 268 2.95 -8.53 -16.08
C ALA A 268 3.04 -8.78 -14.56
N CYS A 269 1.90 -8.96 -13.86
CA CYS A 269 1.88 -9.36 -12.45
C CYS A 269 2.52 -10.74 -12.24
N ARG A 270 2.22 -11.74 -13.08
CA ARG A 270 2.85 -13.08 -13.00
C ARG A 270 4.34 -13.00 -13.25
N TRP A 271 4.75 -12.28 -14.30
CA TRP A 271 6.16 -12.05 -14.60
C TRP A 271 6.86 -11.37 -13.42
N ARG A 272 6.26 -10.32 -12.87
CA ARG A 272 6.79 -9.60 -11.70
C ARG A 272 6.97 -10.47 -10.47
N GLN A 273 6.10 -11.47 -10.26
CA GLN A 273 6.20 -12.45 -9.18
C GLN A 273 7.33 -13.47 -9.41
N GLN A 274 7.60 -13.84 -10.66
CA GLN A 274 8.61 -14.82 -11.04
C GLN A 274 10.00 -14.20 -11.23
N ALA A 275 10.07 -12.89 -11.48
CA ALA A 275 11.31 -12.17 -11.71
C ALA A 275 12.22 -12.22 -10.48
N ARG A 276 13.42 -12.81 -10.66
CA ARG A 276 14.46 -12.90 -9.62
C ARG A 276 15.53 -11.81 -9.74
N SER A 277 15.62 -11.15 -10.90
CA SER A 277 16.62 -10.11 -11.16
C SER A 277 16.00 -8.71 -11.04
N ILE A 278 16.82 -7.73 -10.61
CA ILE A 278 16.41 -6.32 -10.52
C ILE A 278 15.92 -5.80 -11.87
N VAL A 279 16.57 -6.18 -12.97
CA VAL A 279 16.20 -5.80 -14.34
C VAL A 279 14.85 -6.41 -14.73
N GLY A 280 14.61 -7.70 -14.44
CA GLY A 280 13.34 -8.34 -14.76
C GLY A 280 12.17 -7.73 -13.98
N ILE A 281 12.40 -7.42 -12.70
CA ILE A 281 11.46 -6.68 -11.86
C ILE A 281 11.16 -5.30 -12.49
N TYR A 282 12.18 -4.62 -13.04
CA TYR A 282 12.05 -3.25 -13.57
C TYR A 282 11.26 -3.24 -14.85
N LEU A 283 11.55 -4.19 -15.75
CA LEU A 283 10.82 -4.33 -17.00
C LEU A 283 9.36 -4.69 -16.74
N ALA A 284 9.09 -5.59 -15.78
CA ALA A 284 7.71 -5.92 -15.40
C ALA A 284 6.98 -4.71 -14.82
N ASP A 285 7.64 -3.92 -13.96
CA ASP A 285 7.09 -2.69 -13.40
C ASP A 285 6.84 -1.64 -14.50
N ARG A 286 7.74 -1.48 -15.47
CA ARG A 286 7.51 -0.60 -16.64
C ARG A 286 6.32 -1.03 -17.46
N LEU A 287 6.17 -2.34 -17.70
CA LEU A 287 5.03 -2.85 -18.44
C LEU A 287 3.71 -2.63 -17.68
N LEU A 288 3.70 -2.88 -16.36
CA LEU A 288 2.55 -2.56 -15.51
C LEU A 288 2.19 -1.07 -15.64
N GLY A 289 3.18 -0.18 -15.58
CA GLY A 289 2.97 1.26 -15.76
C GLY A 289 2.37 1.65 -17.11
N LEU A 290 2.81 0.98 -18.19
CA LEU A 290 2.30 1.21 -19.55
C LEU A 290 0.88 0.70 -19.76
N CYS A 291 0.51 -0.41 -19.12
CA CYS A 291 -0.82 -1.01 -19.27
C CYS A 291 -1.85 -0.48 -18.28
N ARG A 292 -1.43 0.20 -17.21
CA ARG A 292 -2.31 0.59 -16.10
C ARG A 292 -3.25 1.73 -16.50
N SER A 293 -4.54 1.51 -16.28
CA SER A 293 -5.57 2.54 -16.27
C SER A 293 -5.57 3.27 -14.93
N GLN A 294 -5.72 4.60 -14.93
CA GLN A 294 -5.87 5.37 -13.68
C GLN A 294 -7.34 5.44 -13.22
N SER A 295 -8.29 5.21 -14.13
CA SER A 295 -9.72 5.15 -13.81
C SER A 295 -10.21 3.75 -13.39
N ASP A 296 -9.63 2.67 -13.91
CA ASP A 296 -9.98 1.29 -13.54
C ASP A 296 -9.13 0.84 -12.34
N LEU A 297 -9.60 1.23 -11.14
CA LEU A 297 -8.96 0.84 -9.89
C LEU A 297 -9.04 -0.66 -9.59
N SER A 298 -9.95 -1.40 -10.23
CA SER A 298 -9.97 -2.86 -10.12
C SER A 298 -8.69 -3.48 -10.70
N ALA A 299 -8.14 -2.88 -11.76
CA ALA A 299 -6.91 -3.33 -12.42
C ALA A 299 -5.68 -2.47 -12.03
N PHE A 300 -5.80 -1.57 -11.07
CA PHE A 300 -4.71 -0.67 -10.70
C PHE A 300 -3.65 -1.40 -9.88
N VAL A 301 -2.39 -1.28 -10.31
CA VAL A 301 -1.23 -1.85 -9.63
C VAL A 301 -0.22 -0.74 -9.30
N PRO A 302 0.24 -0.60 -8.04
CA PRO A 302 1.28 0.35 -7.71
C PRO A 302 2.63 -0.16 -8.23
N VAL A 303 3.33 0.67 -9.01
CA VAL A 303 4.54 0.28 -9.76
C VAL A 303 5.84 0.60 -9.01
N ASP A 304 5.80 1.52 -8.04
CA ASP A 304 7.00 2.07 -7.40
C ASP A 304 7.24 1.53 -5.98
N ARG A 305 7.41 0.21 -5.83
CA ARG A 305 7.76 -0.41 -4.52
C ARG A 305 9.26 -0.61 -4.29
N TYR A 306 10.11 -0.21 -5.23
CA TYR A 306 11.57 -0.35 -5.09
C TYR A 306 12.15 0.31 -3.83
N ALA A 307 11.50 1.35 -3.33
CA ALA A 307 11.89 2.08 -2.13
C ALA A 307 11.10 1.67 -0.88
N SER A 308 10.38 0.55 -0.88
CA SER A 308 9.69 0.04 0.31
C SER A 308 10.08 -1.38 0.64
N ALA A 309 11.34 -1.76 0.39
CA ALA A 309 11.94 -3.01 0.87
C ALA A 309 11.97 -3.02 2.41
N SER A 310 10.80 -3.18 3.01
CA SER A 310 10.58 -3.55 4.40
C SER A 310 9.92 -4.93 4.39
N THR A 311 10.69 -5.91 3.94
CA THR A 311 10.61 -7.30 4.39
C THR A 311 12.02 -7.66 4.85
#